data_AF-A0A0A7M4I9-F1
#
_entry.id   AF-A0A0A7M4I9-F1
#
_cell.length_a   1.000
_cell.length_b   1.000
_cell.length_c   1.000
_cell.angle_alpha   90.00
_cell.angle_beta   90.00
_cell.angle_gamma   90.00
#
_symmetry.space_group_name_H-M   'P 1'
#
loop_
_entity.id
_entity.type
_entity.pdbx_description
1 polymer ?
#
loop_
_entity_poly.entity_id
_entity_poly.type
_entity_poly.pdbx_seq_one_letter_code
_entity_poly.pdbx_strand_id
1 'polypeptide(L)'
;ACAPFRRLSLCNKNFQNINNIDSDKARHNLLADVCLAAKYEGQSIKTHLEKYDALYEGSGHTTCTALARSFADIGDIIRGRDLYRRDKGEETKLENNLKTIFAKIHSEVTKTNGKAAKERYKDDGGNYFQLREDWWTANRATVWKALTCDAPEGASYFRATCSERNGGCSQANHYCRRGNDQPGNDKPNIDPPTYFDYVPQYLRWFEEWA
;
A
#
# COMPACT_ATOMS: atom_id res chain seq x y z
N ALA A 1 -14.70 -9.32 -10.70
CA ALA A 1 -13.83 -8.13 -10.82
C ALA A 1 -12.70 -8.48 -11.78
N CYS A 2 -12.30 -7.57 -12.68
CA CYS A 2 -11.20 -7.81 -13.62
C CYS A 2 -9.91 -7.21 -13.05
N ALA A 3 -8.94 -8.06 -12.70
CA ALA A 3 -7.65 -7.57 -12.21
C ALA A 3 -6.86 -6.92 -13.36
N PRO A 4 -6.41 -5.66 -13.21
CA PRO A 4 -5.65 -4.96 -14.25
C PRO A 4 -4.24 -5.55 -14.39
N PHE A 5 -3.61 -5.40 -15.57
CA PHE A 5 -2.28 -5.96 -15.84
C PHE A 5 -1.22 -5.52 -14.82
N ARG A 6 -1.27 -4.27 -14.37
CA ARG A 6 -0.42 -3.74 -13.29
C ARG A 6 -0.55 -4.57 -12.01
N ARG A 7 -1.78 -4.85 -11.56
CA ARG A 7 -2.02 -5.70 -10.38
C ARG A 7 -1.50 -7.12 -10.58
N LEU A 8 -1.65 -7.70 -11.77
CA LEU A 8 -1.20 -9.07 -12.07
C LEU A 8 0.32 -9.21 -11.93
N SER A 9 1.06 -8.16 -12.28
CA SER A 9 2.52 -8.08 -12.26
C SER A 9 3.09 -7.33 -11.03
N LEU A 10 2.28 -7.12 -9.98
CA LEU A 10 2.70 -6.44 -8.76
C LEU A 10 3.96 -7.09 -8.16
N CYS A 11 4.95 -6.27 -7.78
CA CYS A 11 6.23 -6.71 -7.24
C CYS A 11 6.12 -7.20 -5.77
N ASN A 12 5.42 -8.30 -5.53
CA ASN A 12 5.13 -8.83 -4.18
C ASN A 12 5.73 -10.22 -3.91
N LYS A 13 6.71 -10.66 -4.71
CA LYS A 13 7.30 -12.00 -4.60
C LYS A 13 7.97 -12.26 -3.25
N ASN A 14 8.53 -11.22 -2.63
CA ASN A 14 9.11 -11.31 -1.29
C ASN A 14 8.06 -11.68 -0.23
N PHE A 15 6.78 -11.35 -0.44
CA PHE A 15 5.74 -11.65 0.54
C PHE A 15 5.51 -13.15 0.77
N GLN A 16 5.78 -13.99 -0.22
CA GLN A 16 5.66 -15.45 -0.09
C GLN A 16 6.74 -16.06 0.83
N ASN A 17 7.81 -15.31 1.11
CA ASN A 17 8.98 -15.77 1.87
C ASN A 17 9.19 -14.95 3.15
N ILE A 18 8.17 -14.20 3.60
CA ILE A 18 8.24 -13.48 4.88
C ILE A 18 8.35 -14.50 6.01
N ASN A 19 9.56 -14.69 6.52
CA ASN A 19 9.85 -15.56 7.64
C ASN A 19 10.07 -14.71 8.89
N ASN A 20 8.98 -14.41 9.60
CA ASN A 20 9.05 -13.73 10.88
C ASN A 20 9.08 -14.74 12.01
N ILE A 21 10.28 -15.26 12.31
CA ILE A 21 10.50 -16.22 13.40
C ILE A 21 10.34 -15.53 14.76
N ASP A 22 10.89 -14.32 14.89
CA ASP A 22 10.90 -13.52 16.13
C ASP A 22 9.59 -12.74 16.32
N SER A 23 8.87 -13.01 17.42
CA SER A 23 7.60 -12.34 17.77
C SER A 23 7.80 -10.86 18.09
N ASP A 24 8.93 -10.49 18.70
CA ASP A 24 9.14 -9.14 19.25
C ASP A 24 9.44 -8.13 18.14
N LYS A 25 9.82 -8.63 16.96
CA LYS A 25 10.13 -7.83 15.76
C LYS A 25 9.13 -8.00 14.64
N ALA A 26 8.08 -8.80 14.82
CA ALA A 26 7.13 -9.16 13.77
C ALA A 26 6.54 -7.93 13.05
N ARG A 27 6.15 -6.89 13.78
CA ARG A 27 5.62 -5.64 13.19
C ARG A 27 6.66 -4.87 12.37
N HIS A 28 7.91 -4.85 12.82
CA HIS A 28 9.00 -4.09 12.19
C HIS A 28 9.51 -4.80 10.94
N ASN A 29 9.63 -6.13 11.01
CA ASN A 29 10.01 -6.94 9.87
C ASN A 29 8.93 -6.91 8.79
N LEU A 30 7.65 -7.02 9.17
CA LEU A 30 6.54 -6.87 8.22
C LEU A 30 6.61 -5.51 7.51
N LEU A 31 6.85 -4.42 8.25
CA LEU A 31 7.02 -3.10 7.65
C LEU A 31 8.18 -3.06 6.66
N ALA A 32 9.33 -3.65 7.02
CA ALA A 32 10.49 -3.71 6.15
C ALA A 32 10.19 -4.46 4.83
N ASP A 33 9.54 -5.62 4.91
CA ASP A 33 9.15 -6.40 3.74
C ASP A 33 8.14 -5.67 2.85
N VAL A 34 7.15 -5.01 3.45
CA VAL A 34 6.16 -4.19 2.72
C VAL A 34 6.83 -3.00 2.04
N CYS A 35 7.73 -2.30 2.72
CA CYS A 35 8.51 -1.21 2.14
C CYS A 35 9.42 -1.70 1.01
N LEU A 36 10.01 -2.89 1.12
CA LEU A 36 10.84 -3.47 0.06
C LEU A 36 10.02 -3.74 -1.20
N ALA A 37 8.84 -4.36 -1.05
CA ALA A 37 7.91 -4.59 -2.16
C ALA A 37 7.48 -3.26 -2.80
N ALA A 38 7.10 -2.28 -1.97
CA ALA A 38 6.70 -0.96 -2.42
C ALA A 38 7.81 -0.26 -3.21
N LYS A 39 9.06 -0.30 -2.73
CA LYS A 39 10.21 0.26 -3.44
C LYS A 39 10.38 -0.34 -4.83
N TYR A 40 10.42 -1.67 -4.93
CA TYR A 40 10.58 -2.35 -6.22
C TYR A 40 9.39 -2.13 -7.16
N GLU A 41 8.18 -2.07 -6.62
CA GLU A 41 6.98 -1.73 -7.38
C GLU A 41 7.09 -0.31 -7.98
N GLY A 42 7.52 0.67 -7.19
CA GLY A 42 7.71 2.04 -7.64
C GLY A 42 8.76 2.15 -8.75
N GLN A 43 9.88 1.44 -8.60
CA GLN A 43 10.91 1.33 -9.63
C GLN A 43 10.39 0.70 -10.92
N SER A 44 9.61 -0.38 -10.79
CA SER A 44 9.00 -1.07 -11.93
C SER A 44 8.07 -0.15 -12.72
N ILE A 45 7.17 0.55 -12.02
CA ILE A 45 6.22 1.50 -12.62
C ILE A 45 6.99 2.60 -13.35
N LYS A 46 7.95 3.25 -12.69
CA LYS A 46 8.76 4.30 -13.33
C LYS A 46 9.42 3.82 -14.63
N THR A 47 9.97 2.61 -14.62
CA THR A 47 10.73 2.06 -15.75
C THR A 47 9.85 1.65 -16.92
N HIS A 48 8.63 1.17 -16.67
CA HIS A 48 7.79 0.54 -17.70
C HIS A 48 6.59 1.38 -18.11
N LEU A 49 6.18 2.37 -17.32
CA LEU A 49 4.99 3.16 -17.61
C LEU A 49 5.12 3.94 -18.92
N GLU A 50 6.26 4.58 -19.18
CA GLU A 50 6.49 5.31 -20.44
C GLU A 50 6.35 4.40 -21.67
N LYS A 51 6.84 3.16 -21.57
CA LYS A 51 6.69 2.16 -22.64
C LYS A 51 5.25 1.71 -22.80
N TYR A 52 4.51 1.59 -21.70
CA TYR A 52 3.10 1.22 -21.71
C TYR A 52 2.24 2.32 -22.33
N ASP A 53 2.45 3.58 -21.92
CA ASP A 53 1.72 4.75 -22.45
C ASP A 53 1.99 4.96 -23.94
N ALA A 54 3.23 4.73 -24.39
CA ALA A 54 3.58 4.79 -25.81
C ALA A 54 2.94 3.65 -26.65
N LEU A 55 2.70 2.48 -26.04
CA LEU A 55 2.07 1.34 -26.73
C LEU A 55 0.54 1.46 -26.77
N TYR A 56 -0.04 2.18 -25.82
CA TYR A 56 -1.48 2.34 -25.62
C TYR A 56 -1.85 3.83 -25.59
N GLU A 57 -1.74 4.50 -26.74
CA GLU A 57 -2.14 5.89 -26.91
C GLU A 57 -3.59 6.10 -26.44
N GLY A 58 -3.78 6.97 -25.43
CA GLY A 58 -5.09 7.27 -24.83
C GLY A 58 -5.30 6.73 -23.41
N SER A 59 -4.40 5.91 -22.86
CA SER A 59 -4.51 5.39 -21.48
C SER A 59 -4.25 6.44 -20.39
N GLY A 60 -3.57 7.55 -20.73
CA GLY A 60 -3.64 8.84 -20.01
C GLY A 60 -3.32 8.84 -18.51
N HIS A 61 -2.63 7.82 -17.96
CA HIS A 61 -2.40 7.72 -16.53
C HIS A 61 -1.05 8.32 -16.13
N THR A 62 -1.07 9.36 -15.28
CA THR A 62 0.17 9.90 -14.71
C THR A 62 0.90 8.85 -13.87
N THR A 63 2.23 8.95 -13.77
CA THR A 63 3.05 8.09 -12.90
C THR A 63 2.52 8.02 -11.48
N CYS A 64 2.08 9.16 -10.93
CA CYS A 64 1.52 9.23 -9.58
C CYS A 64 0.18 8.49 -9.45
N THR A 65 -0.64 8.44 -10.52
CA THR A 65 -1.87 7.64 -10.55
C THR A 65 -1.54 6.15 -10.47
N ALA A 66 -0.62 5.67 -11.29
CA ALA A 66 -0.19 4.27 -11.28
C ALA A 66 0.37 3.86 -9.91
N LEU A 67 1.22 4.72 -9.32
CA LEU A 67 1.75 4.52 -7.97
C LEU A 67 0.60 4.48 -6.93
N ALA A 68 -0.38 5.39 -6.99
CA ALA A 68 -1.52 5.39 -6.07
C ALA A 68 -2.37 4.11 -6.18
N ARG A 69 -2.55 3.56 -7.39
CA ARG A 69 -3.26 2.29 -7.59
C ARG A 69 -2.48 1.10 -7.02
N SER A 70 -1.16 1.03 -7.26
CA SER A 70 -0.31 -0.01 -6.66
C SER A 70 -0.22 0.08 -5.14
N PHE A 71 -0.18 1.29 -4.60
CA PHE A 71 -0.25 1.52 -3.15
C PHE A 71 -1.53 0.94 -2.53
N ALA A 72 -2.68 1.21 -3.15
CA ALA A 72 -3.97 0.72 -2.67
C ALA A 72 -4.07 -0.81 -2.77
N ASP A 73 -3.52 -1.42 -3.82
CA ASP A 73 -3.47 -2.87 -3.97
C ASP A 73 -2.54 -3.55 -2.94
N ILE A 74 -1.37 -2.96 -2.66
CA ILE A 74 -0.51 -3.42 -1.55
C ILE A 74 -1.27 -3.33 -0.23
N GLY A 75 -1.97 -2.23 0.01
CA GLY A 75 -2.81 -2.05 1.20
C GLY A 75 -3.89 -3.12 1.33
N ASP A 76 -4.58 -3.46 0.23
CA ASP A 76 -5.61 -4.50 0.25
C ASP A 76 -5.04 -5.91 0.47
N ILE A 77 -3.84 -6.20 -0.03
CA ILE A 77 -3.13 -7.46 0.27
C ILE A 77 -2.87 -7.55 1.77
N ILE A 78 -2.27 -6.52 2.37
CA ILE A 78 -1.93 -6.53 3.80
C ILE A 78 -3.18 -6.59 4.67
N ARG A 79 -4.26 -5.93 4.28
CA ARG A 79 -5.54 -5.93 4.99
C ARG A 79 -6.39 -7.19 4.79
N GLY A 80 -5.99 -8.09 3.90
CA GLY A 80 -6.76 -9.29 3.55
C GLY A 80 -8.05 -8.97 2.77
N ARG A 81 -8.10 -7.84 2.07
CA ARG A 81 -9.24 -7.38 1.24
C ARG A 81 -9.02 -7.56 -0.26
N ASP A 82 -7.84 -7.98 -0.66
CA ASP A 82 -7.50 -8.18 -2.07
C ASP A 82 -8.38 -9.27 -2.71
N LEU A 83 -9.05 -8.90 -3.80
CA LEU A 83 -9.96 -9.73 -4.58
C LEU A 83 -9.22 -10.65 -5.55
N TYR A 84 -7.92 -10.43 -5.78
CA TYR A 84 -7.14 -11.22 -6.73
C TYR A 84 -6.67 -12.52 -6.11
N ARG A 85 -7.43 -13.59 -6.36
CA ARG A 85 -7.09 -14.95 -5.95
C ARG A 85 -6.55 -15.72 -7.15
N ARG A 86 -5.25 -16.06 -7.11
CA ARG A 86 -4.60 -16.92 -8.13
C ARG A 86 -5.10 -18.36 -8.05
N ASP A 87 -5.38 -18.83 -6.85
CA ASP A 87 -5.74 -20.22 -6.58
C ASP A 87 -7.25 -20.30 -6.31
N LYS A 88 -7.92 -21.27 -6.97
CA LYS A 88 -9.38 -21.43 -7.08
C LYS A 88 -10.05 -21.82 -5.75
N GLY A 89 -9.93 -20.98 -4.72
CA GLY A 89 -10.65 -21.12 -3.46
C GLY A 89 -9.80 -21.53 -2.25
N GLU A 90 -8.54 -21.89 -2.44
CA GLU A 90 -7.61 -22.17 -1.34
C GLU A 90 -6.94 -20.91 -0.79
N GLU A 91 -6.67 -20.94 0.50
CA GLU A 91 -5.94 -19.88 1.17
C GLU A 91 -4.48 -19.91 0.71
N THR A 92 -4.08 -18.87 -0.03
CA THR A 92 -2.72 -18.81 -0.61
C THR A 92 -1.67 -18.87 0.49
N LYS A 93 -0.47 -19.38 0.17
CA LYS A 93 0.71 -19.35 1.07
C LYS A 93 0.92 -17.95 1.67
N LEU A 94 0.68 -16.91 0.88
CA LEU A 94 0.76 -15.52 1.31
C LEU A 94 -0.23 -15.18 2.43
N GLU A 95 -1.51 -15.51 2.26
CA GLU A 95 -2.52 -15.19 3.27
C GLU A 95 -2.27 -15.94 4.58
N ASN A 96 -1.87 -17.22 4.51
CA ASN A 96 -1.46 -18.00 5.67
C ASN A 96 -0.26 -17.37 6.41
N ASN A 97 0.74 -16.88 5.65
CA ASN A 97 1.88 -16.17 6.24
C ASN A 97 1.43 -14.88 6.94
N LEU A 98 0.57 -14.07 6.30
CA LEU A 98 0.04 -12.84 6.88
C LEU A 98 -0.74 -13.11 8.16
N LYS A 99 -1.63 -14.11 8.18
CA LYS A 99 -2.33 -14.54 9.41
C LYS A 99 -1.35 -14.91 10.53
N THR A 100 -0.32 -15.68 10.21
CA THR A 100 0.71 -16.08 11.17
C THR A 100 1.46 -14.87 11.74
N ILE A 101 1.82 -13.90 10.90
CA ILE A 101 2.50 -12.67 11.32
C ILE A 101 1.58 -11.83 12.20
N PHE A 102 0.33 -11.62 11.78
CA PHE A 102 -0.62 -10.82 12.55
C PHE A 102 -1.02 -11.49 13.87
N ALA A 103 -1.02 -12.82 13.97
CA ALA A 103 -1.16 -13.53 15.23
C ALA A 103 -0.03 -13.18 16.22
N LYS A 104 1.22 -13.09 15.73
CA LYS A 104 2.37 -12.67 16.55
C LYS A 104 2.25 -11.21 16.97
N ILE A 105 1.90 -10.32 16.05
CA ILE A 105 1.68 -8.89 16.35
C ILE A 105 0.54 -8.72 17.36
N HIS A 106 -0.54 -9.49 17.22
CA HIS A 106 -1.68 -9.49 18.15
C HIS A 106 -1.26 -9.92 19.55
N SER A 107 -0.51 -11.02 19.67
CA SER A 107 0.05 -11.48 20.95
C SER A 107 0.92 -10.41 21.61
N GLU A 108 1.79 -9.76 20.84
CA GLU A 108 2.70 -8.72 21.32
C GLU A 108 1.93 -7.46 21.80
N VAL A 109 1.00 -6.94 20.98
CA VAL A 109 0.24 -5.72 21.32
C VAL A 109 -0.73 -5.95 22.49
N THR A 110 -1.32 -7.14 22.60
CA THR A 110 -2.23 -7.49 23.69
C THR A 110 -1.50 -7.80 25.00
N LYS A 111 -0.26 -8.31 24.93
CA LYS A 111 0.63 -8.44 26.08
C LYS A 111 1.03 -7.06 26.62
N THR A 112 1.43 -6.15 25.73
CA THR A 112 1.92 -4.82 26.10
C THR A 112 0.81 -3.88 26.59
N ASN A 113 -0.36 -3.88 25.94
CA ASN A 113 -1.45 -2.93 26.23
C ASN A 113 -2.62 -3.54 27.01
N GLY A 114 -2.53 -4.83 27.37
CA GLY A 114 -3.48 -5.51 28.24
C GLY A 114 -4.90 -5.59 27.69
N LYS A 115 -5.89 -5.41 28.58
CA LYS A 115 -7.32 -5.68 28.32
C LYS A 115 -7.90 -4.81 27.20
N ALA A 116 -7.48 -3.55 27.10
CA ALA A 116 -8.01 -2.62 26.09
C ALA A 116 -7.67 -3.08 24.66
N ALA A 117 -6.43 -3.53 24.42
CA ALA A 117 -6.04 -4.06 23.12
C ALA A 117 -6.71 -5.40 22.80
N LYS A 118 -6.90 -6.27 23.80
CA LYS A 118 -7.65 -7.52 23.63
C LYS A 118 -9.10 -7.28 23.22
N GLU A 119 -9.73 -6.27 23.79
CA GLU A 119 -11.11 -5.88 23.47
C GLU A 119 -11.22 -5.26 22.08
N ARG A 120 -10.29 -4.34 21.73
CA ARG A 120 -10.28 -3.68 20.41
C ARG A 120 -9.98 -4.66 19.28
N TYR A 121 -9.02 -5.55 19.48
CA TYR A 121 -8.57 -6.51 18.48
C TYR A 121 -9.13 -7.91 18.76
N LYS A 122 -10.41 -7.99 19.12
CA LYS A 122 -11.10 -9.28 19.13
C LYS A 122 -11.08 -9.87 17.73
N ASP A 123 -10.73 -11.15 17.65
CA ASP A 123 -10.61 -11.86 16.39
C ASP A 123 -11.21 -13.25 16.55
N ASP A 124 -12.46 -13.40 16.12
CA ASP A 124 -13.20 -14.66 16.20
C ASP A 124 -12.84 -15.63 15.06
N GLY A 125 -12.09 -15.15 14.05
CA GLY A 125 -11.84 -15.88 12.80
C GLY A 125 -10.37 -16.03 12.40
N GLY A 126 -9.41 -15.65 13.24
CA GLY A 126 -7.98 -15.78 12.94
C GLY A 126 -7.46 -14.83 11.85
N ASN A 127 -8.27 -13.85 11.43
CA ASN A 127 -7.95 -12.96 10.31
C ASN A 127 -7.39 -11.62 10.77
N TYR A 128 -7.66 -11.22 12.02
CA TYR A 128 -7.16 -9.99 12.62
C TYR A 128 -7.53 -8.70 11.85
N PHE A 129 -8.68 -8.67 11.18
CA PHE A 129 -9.05 -7.57 10.27
C PHE A 129 -8.87 -6.18 10.88
N GLN A 130 -9.39 -5.94 12.10
CA GLN A 130 -9.24 -4.64 12.77
C GLN A 130 -7.78 -4.27 13.02
N LEU A 131 -6.95 -5.24 13.42
CA LEU A 131 -5.52 -5.02 13.64
C LEU A 131 -4.78 -4.75 12.33
N ARG A 132 -5.15 -5.43 11.24
CA ARG A 132 -4.56 -5.19 9.91
C ARG A 132 -4.90 -3.81 9.37
N GLU A 133 -6.15 -3.33 9.56
CA GLU A 133 -6.58 -1.97 9.19
C GLU A 133 -5.81 -0.89 9.96
N ASP A 134 -5.71 -1.06 11.28
CA ASP A 134 -5.00 -0.11 12.15
C ASP A 134 -3.49 -0.13 11.84
N TRP A 135 -2.92 -1.31 11.56
CA TRP A 135 -1.52 -1.45 11.14
C TRP A 135 -1.26 -0.74 9.80
N TRP A 136 -2.12 -0.93 8.80
CA TRP A 136 -1.98 -0.23 7.52
C TRP A 136 -2.05 1.28 7.73
N THR A 137 -3.07 1.76 8.44
CA THR A 137 -3.28 3.19 8.71
C THR A 137 -2.08 3.82 9.43
N ALA A 138 -1.46 3.11 10.38
CA ALA A 138 -0.27 3.58 11.09
C ALA A 138 1.01 3.62 10.23
N ASN A 139 1.10 2.79 9.19
CA ASN A 139 2.34 2.60 8.41
C ASN A 139 2.26 3.10 6.96
N ARG A 140 1.06 3.44 6.46
CA ARG A 140 0.80 3.80 5.06
C ARG A 140 1.68 4.95 4.56
N ALA A 141 2.00 5.92 5.41
CA ALA A 141 2.89 7.03 5.08
C ALA A 141 4.34 6.55 4.77
N THR A 142 4.86 5.63 5.58
CA THR A 142 6.19 5.02 5.38
C THR A 142 6.22 4.18 4.11
N VAL A 143 5.16 3.41 3.86
CA VAL A 143 5.03 2.60 2.63
C VAL A 143 4.97 3.50 1.39
N TRP A 144 4.25 4.61 1.45
CA TRP A 144 4.20 5.59 0.36
C TRP A 144 5.57 6.22 0.07
N LYS A 145 6.34 6.53 1.11
CA LYS A 145 7.72 7.04 0.96
C LYS A 145 8.61 6.04 0.23
N ALA A 146 8.53 4.76 0.61
CA ALA A 146 9.27 3.70 -0.06
C ALA A 146 8.84 3.54 -1.53
N LEU A 147 7.53 3.57 -1.80
CA LEU A 147 6.97 3.47 -3.15
C LEU A 147 7.40 4.64 -4.05
N THR A 148 7.48 5.84 -3.50
CA THR A 148 7.83 7.07 -4.24
C THR A 148 9.32 7.41 -4.16
N CYS A 149 10.16 6.50 -3.63
CA CYS A 149 11.59 6.75 -3.44
C CYS A 149 12.31 7.14 -4.74
N ASP A 150 11.86 6.63 -5.88
CA ASP A 150 12.44 6.92 -7.20
C ASP A 150 11.51 7.75 -8.09
N ALA A 151 10.43 8.31 -7.54
CA ALA A 151 9.47 9.10 -8.31
C ALA A 151 10.14 10.30 -9.00
N PRO A 152 9.75 10.67 -10.23
CA PRO A 152 10.32 11.84 -10.91
C PRO A 152 9.97 13.17 -10.23
N GLU A 153 10.87 14.15 -10.28
CA GLU A 153 10.65 15.50 -9.73
C GLU A 153 9.45 16.22 -10.36
N GLY A 154 9.23 16.05 -11.66
CA GLY A 154 8.08 16.63 -12.36
C GLY A 154 6.79 15.82 -12.25
N ALA A 155 6.80 14.67 -11.56
CA ALA A 155 5.61 13.83 -11.45
C ALA A 155 4.63 14.44 -10.45
N SER A 156 3.45 14.82 -10.96
CA SER A 156 2.37 15.40 -10.17
C SER A 156 1.19 14.44 -10.03
N TYR A 157 0.56 14.42 -8.86
CA TYR A 157 -0.70 13.71 -8.67
C TYR A 157 -1.84 14.60 -9.14
N PHE A 158 -2.61 14.12 -10.12
CA PHE A 158 -3.66 14.88 -10.80
C PHE A 158 -4.80 15.37 -9.89
N ARG A 159 -4.99 14.74 -8.72
CA ARG A 159 -6.02 15.16 -7.77
C ARG A 159 -5.49 16.28 -6.90
N ALA A 160 -5.97 17.49 -7.17
CA ALA A 160 -5.93 18.59 -6.23
C ALA A 160 -6.52 18.15 -4.88
N THR A 161 -5.73 18.27 -3.81
CA THR A 161 -6.24 18.07 -2.45
C THR A 161 -6.57 19.44 -1.85
N CYS A 162 -7.87 19.72 -1.68
CA CYS A 162 -8.31 20.95 -1.01
C CYS A 162 -7.94 20.83 0.48
N SER A 163 -6.87 21.49 0.91
CA SER A 163 -6.41 21.40 2.30
C SER A 163 -5.83 22.69 2.85
N GLU A 164 -5.74 23.76 2.07
CA GLU A 164 -5.31 25.04 2.61
C GLU A 164 -6.50 25.80 3.20
N ARG A 165 -6.34 26.33 4.42
CA ARG A 165 -7.31 27.20 5.09
C ARG A 165 -7.73 28.43 4.26
N ASN A 166 -7.00 28.72 3.17
CA ASN A 166 -7.25 29.83 2.25
C ASN A 166 -8.01 29.42 0.98
N GLY A 167 -8.57 28.20 0.90
CA GLY A 167 -9.31 27.73 -0.29
C GLY A 167 -8.42 27.28 -1.45
N GLY A 168 -7.11 27.18 -1.24
CA GLY A 168 -6.15 26.64 -2.20
C GLY A 168 -6.20 25.12 -2.29
N CYS A 169 -6.28 24.61 -3.51
CA CYS A 169 -6.01 23.21 -3.83
C CYS A 169 -4.50 22.97 -3.75
N SER A 170 -4.01 22.28 -2.72
CA SER A 170 -2.62 21.82 -2.71
C SER A 170 -2.53 20.57 -3.57
N GLN A 171 -1.78 20.66 -4.67
CA GLN A 171 -1.50 19.53 -5.53
C GLN A 171 -0.11 19.01 -5.20
N ALA A 172 0.03 17.69 -5.12
CA ALA A 172 1.33 17.05 -5.00
C ALA A 172 2.05 17.22 -6.34
N ASN A 173 2.83 18.28 -6.47
CA ASN A 173 3.40 18.71 -7.75
C ASN A 173 4.77 18.10 -8.04
N HIS A 174 5.41 17.53 -7.02
CA HIS A 174 6.75 16.96 -7.13
C HIS A 174 6.82 15.59 -6.48
N TYR A 175 7.54 14.66 -7.12
CA TYR A 175 7.82 13.31 -6.60
C TYR A 175 6.59 12.51 -6.18
N CYS A 176 5.39 12.88 -6.65
CA CYS A 176 4.12 12.35 -6.14
C CYS A 176 3.94 12.52 -4.61
N ARG A 177 4.49 13.58 -4.03
CA ARG A 177 4.48 13.87 -2.58
C ARG A 177 3.91 15.27 -2.29
N ARG A 178 3.40 15.47 -1.07
CA ARG A 178 2.81 16.76 -0.67
C ARG A 178 3.86 17.75 -0.18
N GLY A 179 3.62 19.02 -0.44
CA GLY A 179 4.45 20.12 0.05
C GLY A 179 5.89 20.00 -0.45
N ASN A 180 6.84 20.25 0.45
CA ASN A 180 8.28 20.20 0.15
C ASN A 180 8.92 18.85 0.56
N ASP A 181 8.14 17.76 0.55
CA ASP A 181 8.65 16.42 0.81
C ASP A 181 9.26 15.82 -0.46
N GLN A 182 10.47 15.27 -0.33
CA GLN A 182 11.21 14.74 -1.46
C GLN A 182 12.04 13.50 -1.06
N PRO A 183 12.31 12.59 -2.00
CA PRO A 183 13.18 11.45 -1.75
C PRO A 183 14.55 11.89 -1.20
N GLY A 184 15.04 11.20 -0.16
CA GLY A 184 16.33 11.50 0.48
C GLY A 184 16.32 12.67 1.46
N ASN A 185 15.22 13.44 1.55
CA ASN A 185 15.00 14.48 2.55
C ASN A 185 13.56 14.41 3.08
N ASP A 186 13.18 13.21 3.56
CA ASP A 186 11.83 12.93 4.01
C ASP A 186 11.40 13.84 5.17
N LYS A 187 10.28 14.51 5.02
CA LYS A 187 9.64 15.27 6.10
C LYS A 187 8.85 14.34 7.01
N PRO A 188 8.88 14.56 8.34
CA PRO A 188 8.07 13.79 9.27
C PRO A 188 6.58 14.10 9.04
N ASN A 189 5.72 13.11 9.29
CA ASN A 189 4.26 13.26 9.31
C ASN A 189 3.61 13.79 8.02
N ILE A 190 4.18 13.49 6.85
CA ILE A 190 3.56 13.77 5.57
C ILE A 190 2.66 12.62 5.16
N ASP A 191 1.37 12.90 5.06
CA ASP A 191 0.38 11.94 4.55
C ASP A 191 0.51 11.77 3.02
N PRO A 192 0.33 10.54 2.52
CA PRO A 192 0.17 10.29 1.09
C PRO A 192 -0.87 11.25 0.47
N PRO A 193 -0.65 11.77 -0.76
CA PRO A 193 -1.61 12.62 -1.44
C PRO A 193 -2.85 11.88 -1.95
N THR A 194 -2.94 10.56 -1.71
CA THR A 194 -4.02 9.71 -2.17
C THR A 194 -4.78 9.07 -1.01
N TYR A 195 -6.07 8.80 -1.25
CA TYR A 195 -6.95 7.99 -0.40
C TYR A 195 -7.49 6.79 -1.17
N PHE A 196 -6.86 6.42 -2.30
CA PHE A 196 -7.29 5.27 -3.10
C PHE A 196 -7.28 3.98 -2.29
N ASP A 197 -6.41 3.84 -1.29
CA ASP A 197 -6.41 2.71 -0.36
C ASP A 197 -7.68 2.61 0.49
N TYR A 198 -8.52 3.63 0.56
CA TYR A 198 -9.82 3.58 1.23
C TYR A 198 -11.01 3.46 0.25
N VAL A 199 -10.76 3.38 -1.06
CA VAL A 199 -11.77 3.13 -2.08
C VAL A 199 -11.89 1.62 -2.32
N PRO A 200 -13.08 1.01 -2.39
CA PRO A 200 -13.23 -0.42 -2.67
C PRO A 200 -12.50 -0.88 -3.95
N GLN A 201 -11.76 -2.00 -3.86
CA GLN A 201 -10.88 -2.46 -4.93
C GLN A 201 -11.58 -2.64 -6.28
N TYR A 202 -12.81 -3.16 -6.28
CA TYR A 202 -13.60 -3.32 -7.50
C TYR A 202 -13.76 -2.00 -8.28
N LEU A 203 -14.05 -0.90 -7.57
CA LEU A 203 -14.23 0.41 -8.18
C LEU A 203 -12.92 0.95 -8.75
N ARG A 204 -11.79 0.70 -8.06
CA ARG A 204 -10.47 1.14 -8.53
C ARG A 204 -10.03 0.40 -9.78
N TRP A 205 -10.26 -0.91 -9.81
CA TRP A 205 -9.96 -1.69 -11.02
C TRP A 205 -10.90 -1.31 -12.16
N PHE A 206 -12.18 -1.08 -11.89
CA PHE A 206 -13.12 -0.64 -12.92
C PHE A 206 -12.69 0.71 -13.53
N GLU A 207 -12.24 1.67 -12.72
CA GLU A 207 -11.70 2.96 -13.19
C GLU A 207 -10.35 2.84 -13.91
N GLU A 208 -9.56 1.80 -13.65
CA GLU A 208 -8.31 1.51 -14.38
C GLU A 208 -8.57 0.84 -15.74
N TRP A 209 -9.73 0.20 -15.93
CA TRP A 209 -10.13 -0.44 -17.18
C TRP A 209 -10.90 0.49 -18.13
N ALA A 210 -11.50 1.55 -17.60
CA ALA A 210 -12.32 2.51 -18.34
C ALA A 210 -11.46 3.54 -19.08
#